data_AF-W9ALD0-F1
#
_entry.id   AF-W9ALD0-F1
#
_cell.length_a   1.000
_cell.length_b   1.000
_cell.length_c   1.000
_cell.angle_alpha   90.00
_cell.angle_beta   90.00
_cell.angle_gamma   90.00
#
_symmetry.space_group_name_H-M   'P 1'
#
loop_
_entity.id
_entity.type
_entity.pdbx_description
1 polymer ?
#
loop_
_entity_poly.entity_id
_entity_poly.type
_entity_poly.pdbx_seq_one_letter_code
_entity_poly.pdbx_strand_id
1 'polypeptide(L)'
;MKRRHILVLCFVLLFSLFGGGSNHRVEASQTSKKKASVKPGVEVLMEDHLDWLEGKRVGLITNPTGVDHELNSTIDLLYEHPDVNLTALFGAEHGIRGDQEAGEYVESYIDEETGLPVYSLYGSTWKPTEEMLEEVDVLLFDIQDIGSNVYTYIYTLGFAMEAAGEMDKELIVLDRPNPIGGERVEGPLRSAEAVSFMGRFLLPVRHGMTPGELATMWNHEYSMGVDLKVAEMKGWKRDMHFDNTGLPWILPSPNIPTQESAYLYAGTELVDDTTLSTGLGTTKPFEQVGAPWIDAEALAEEMKSRELAGVNFRPAYYTPMFGKYEGERVAGVQVHITDPSSINLVALGLHLVDAMRDQNPEEFDMTASYTNLIGDPEVPQMILDDMPVSQIMASWKEEQQEWVSEVRNQYLMYGSYPKGAKPYKKQAVLGIFPLDLTAAPGEPVDLTVKGYDKNGEKMTIAQEEVDWELNGLDGNIENGTFIAGQDGSGIVRAFYEKLKAERPAVISTPLLENIRFGLQSGYSRVVLDLNKTITNYEIERGEDRLFIKVPYGGIQGQLDSNGGTIQINNSPVLSQIDYYTEEDFIVVELHVDGDVAYETPSFSSRIVVDLQH
;
A
#
# COMPACT_ATOMS: atom_id res chain seq x y z
N MET A 1 23.00 65.14 42.90
CA MET A 1 22.57 65.06 44.32
C MET A 1 21.19 64.40 44.38
N LYS A 2 21.12 63.23 45.04
CA LYS A 2 19.97 62.53 45.68
C LYS A 2 18.69 62.19 44.87
N ARG A 3 18.51 60.87 44.72
CA ARG A 3 17.28 60.09 44.43
C ARG A 3 16.10 60.45 45.34
N ARG A 4 14.87 60.18 44.89
CA ARG A 4 13.87 59.41 45.68
C ARG A 4 12.76 58.80 44.81
N HIS A 5 12.48 57.53 45.10
CA HIS A 5 11.45 56.66 44.55
C HIS A 5 10.04 57.08 44.97
N ILE A 6 9.04 56.81 44.13
CA ILE A 6 7.64 56.72 44.56
C ILE A 6 7.06 55.39 44.09
N LEU A 7 6.58 54.67 45.10
CA LEU A 7 5.83 53.41 45.11
C LEU A 7 4.36 53.72 44.74
N VAL A 8 3.72 52.93 43.88
CA VAL A 8 2.26 53.00 43.65
C VAL A 8 1.61 51.75 44.25
N LEU A 9 0.73 51.99 45.21
CA LEU A 9 -0.02 50.99 45.97
C LEU A 9 -1.42 50.83 45.34
N CYS A 10 -1.82 49.59 45.02
CA CYS A 10 -3.15 49.25 44.54
C CYS A 10 -4.20 49.41 45.65
N PHE A 11 -5.32 50.06 45.34
CA PHE A 11 -6.50 50.12 46.21
C PHE A 11 -7.61 49.22 45.63
N VAL A 12 -8.02 48.25 46.45
CA VAL A 12 -9.16 47.36 46.24
C VAL A 12 -10.44 48.12 46.61
N LEU A 13 -11.47 48.05 45.77
CA LEU A 13 -12.81 48.51 46.08
C LEU A 13 -13.78 47.33 45.99
N LEU A 14 -14.21 46.85 47.16
CA LEU A 14 -15.35 45.96 47.34
C LEU A 14 -16.64 46.73 47.06
N PHE A 15 -17.51 46.17 46.22
CA PHE A 15 -18.95 46.40 46.28
C PHE A 15 -19.66 45.06 46.32
N SER A 16 -20.41 44.84 47.38
CA SER A 16 -21.39 43.77 47.53
C SER A 16 -22.76 44.41 47.59
N LEU A 17 -23.67 44.01 46.70
CA LEU A 17 -25.11 44.16 46.87
C LEU A 17 -25.82 42.97 46.21
N PHE A 18 -26.63 42.30 47.03
CA PHE A 18 -27.46 41.15 46.72
C PHE A 18 -28.58 41.50 45.72
N GLY A 19 -28.83 40.59 44.79
CA GLY A 19 -30.07 40.50 44.01
C GLY A 19 -30.38 39.03 43.76
N GLY A 20 -31.39 38.50 44.45
CA GLY A 20 -31.84 37.12 44.32
C GLY A 20 -32.55 36.88 43.00
N GLY A 21 -32.10 35.86 42.27
CA GLY A 21 -32.76 35.27 41.11
C GLY A 21 -32.41 33.78 41.10
N SER A 22 -33.42 32.93 41.07
CA SER A 22 -33.33 31.48 41.08
C SER A 22 -32.52 30.97 39.88
N ASN A 23 -31.26 30.59 40.11
CA ASN A 23 -30.51 29.79 39.16
C ASN A 23 -30.86 28.31 39.36
N HIS A 24 -31.72 27.77 38.50
CA HIS A 24 -31.63 26.36 38.14
C HIS A 24 -30.26 26.15 37.49
N ARG A 25 -29.26 25.78 38.29
CA ARG A 25 -28.06 25.14 37.76
C ARG A 25 -28.51 23.78 37.21
N VAL A 26 -28.60 23.70 35.89
CA VAL A 26 -28.44 22.42 35.21
C VAL A 26 -27.01 22.00 35.48
N GLU A 27 -26.80 21.16 36.48
CA GLU A 27 -25.57 20.36 36.57
C GLU A 27 -25.57 19.46 35.36
N ALA A 28 -24.92 19.92 34.28
CA ALA A 28 -24.46 19.03 33.24
C ALA A 28 -23.49 18.06 33.92
N SER A 29 -24.00 16.86 34.22
CA SER A 29 -23.22 15.69 34.56
C SER A 29 -22.24 15.44 33.41
N GLN A 30 -21.07 16.09 33.43
CA GLN A 30 -19.91 15.65 32.70
C GLN A 30 -19.44 14.35 33.36
N THR A 31 -20.11 13.25 33.02
CA THR A 31 -19.44 11.96 33.03
C THR A 31 -18.37 12.06 31.96
N SER A 32 -17.14 12.43 32.34
CA SER A 32 -15.98 12.16 31.49
C SER A 32 -15.96 10.65 31.32
N LYS A 33 -16.48 10.13 30.20
CA LYS A 33 -16.19 8.77 29.80
C LYS A 33 -14.67 8.71 29.77
N LYS A 34 -14.07 7.95 30.69
CA LYS A 34 -12.65 7.65 30.68
C LYS A 34 -12.40 7.10 29.27
N LYS A 35 -11.70 7.86 28.40
CA LYS A 35 -11.38 7.37 27.06
C LYS A 35 -10.73 5.99 27.25
N ALA A 36 -11.16 5.00 26.47
CA ALA A 36 -10.46 3.73 26.47
C ALA A 36 -9.00 4.02 26.11
N SER A 37 -8.05 3.37 26.77
CA SER A 37 -6.65 3.45 26.41
C SER A 37 -6.34 2.18 25.65
N VAL A 38 -6.32 2.27 24.33
CA VAL A 38 -5.81 1.19 23.49
C VAL A 38 -4.30 1.11 23.71
N LYS A 39 -3.77 -0.10 23.88
CA LYS A 39 -2.33 -0.34 23.80
C LYS A 39 -1.99 -0.81 22.38
N PRO A 40 -1.15 -0.09 21.62
CA PRO A 40 -0.73 -0.50 20.29
C PRO A 40 0.17 -1.74 20.36
N GLY A 41 0.36 -2.42 19.22
CA GLY A 41 1.16 -3.64 19.14
C GLY A 41 2.60 -3.46 19.62
N VAL A 42 3.21 -2.28 19.46
CA VAL A 42 4.56 -2.00 19.98
C VAL A 42 4.63 -2.14 21.50
N GLU A 43 3.64 -1.65 22.25
CA GLU A 43 3.63 -1.83 23.71
C GLU A 43 3.40 -3.28 24.11
N VAL A 44 2.55 -3.99 23.37
CA VAL A 44 2.29 -5.42 23.63
C VAL A 44 3.53 -6.25 23.35
N LEU A 45 4.28 -5.93 22.29
CA LEU A 45 5.57 -6.55 21.99
C LEU A 45 6.55 -6.34 23.15
N MET A 46 6.77 -5.09 23.55
CA MET A 46 7.74 -4.74 24.59
C MET A 46 7.36 -5.29 25.98
N GLU A 47 6.06 -5.40 26.29
CA GLU A 47 5.59 -5.90 27.59
C GLU A 47 5.53 -7.43 27.66
N ASP A 48 5.05 -8.10 26.61
CA ASP A 48 4.64 -9.51 26.69
C ASP A 48 5.41 -10.46 25.75
N HIS A 49 6.09 -9.94 24.73
CA HIS A 49 6.59 -10.74 23.61
C HIS A 49 8.03 -10.41 23.18
N LEU A 50 8.85 -9.84 24.06
CA LEU A 50 10.28 -9.63 23.80
C LEU A 50 11.02 -10.94 23.49
N ASP A 51 10.54 -12.08 24.00
CA ASP A 51 11.05 -13.41 23.69
C ASP A 51 10.97 -13.75 22.19
N TRP A 52 10.09 -13.10 21.43
CA TRP A 52 10.01 -13.30 19.99
C TRP A 52 11.24 -12.76 19.25
N LEU A 53 11.99 -11.83 19.86
CA LEU A 53 13.19 -11.19 19.28
C LEU A 53 14.50 -11.78 19.80
N GLU A 54 14.47 -12.63 20.83
CA GLU A 54 15.66 -13.13 21.50
C GLU A 54 16.60 -13.85 20.51
N GLY A 55 17.84 -13.37 20.42
CA GLY A 55 18.88 -13.94 19.57
C GLY A 55 18.71 -13.71 18.06
N LYS A 56 17.78 -12.85 17.63
CA LYS A 56 17.52 -12.53 16.22
C LYS A 56 18.05 -11.15 15.85
N ARG A 57 18.48 -10.99 14.61
CA ARG A 57 18.74 -9.69 13.99
C ARG A 57 17.42 -9.11 13.49
N VAL A 58 17.07 -7.92 13.96
CA VAL A 58 15.76 -7.31 13.77
C VAL A 58 15.85 -6.24 12.68
N GLY A 59 15.00 -6.35 11.66
CA GLY A 59 14.72 -5.28 10.71
C GLY A 59 13.39 -4.61 11.05
N LEU A 60 13.32 -3.27 11.00
CA LEU A 60 12.09 -2.52 11.30
C LEU A 60 11.59 -1.73 10.09
N ILE A 61 10.38 -2.07 9.62
CA ILE A 61 9.61 -1.30 8.64
C ILE A 61 8.73 -0.32 9.42
N THR A 62 9.05 0.98 9.32
CA THR A 62 8.34 2.00 10.10
C THR A 62 8.41 3.38 9.44
N ASN A 63 7.74 4.35 10.06
CA ASN A 63 7.76 5.77 9.73
C ASN A 63 7.48 6.58 11.03
N PRO A 64 7.27 7.91 10.99
CA PRO A 64 7.04 8.70 12.21
C PRO A 64 5.83 8.28 13.05
N THR A 65 4.89 7.51 12.49
CA THR A 65 3.72 7.02 13.22
C THR A 65 4.01 5.81 14.11
N GLY A 66 5.17 5.17 13.91
CA GLY A 66 5.69 4.09 14.74
C GLY A 66 6.13 4.61 16.10
N VAL A 67 5.16 4.91 16.96
CA VAL A 67 5.36 5.39 18.33
C VAL A 67 4.45 4.69 19.33
N ASP A 68 4.86 4.66 20.60
CA ASP A 68 4.04 4.25 21.74
C ASP A 68 3.07 5.36 22.21
N HIS A 69 2.35 5.14 23.32
CA HIS A 69 1.43 6.15 23.87
C HIS A 69 2.14 7.41 24.40
N GLU A 70 3.44 7.34 24.71
CA GLU A 70 4.24 8.47 25.22
C GLU A 70 4.97 9.22 24.09
N LEU A 71 4.77 8.81 22.83
CA LEU A 71 5.44 9.35 21.63
C LEU A 71 6.92 8.96 21.50
N ASN A 72 7.35 7.89 22.17
CA ASN A 72 8.67 7.32 21.94
C ASN A 72 8.65 6.54 20.62
N SER A 73 9.65 6.73 19.76
CA SER A 73 9.74 6.01 18.49
C SER A 73 10.00 4.53 18.73
N THR A 74 9.37 3.67 17.94
CA THR A 74 9.66 2.24 17.89
C THR A 74 11.12 1.97 17.51
N ILE A 75 11.75 2.86 16.73
CA ILE A 75 13.18 2.79 16.43
C ILE A 75 13.98 2.88 17.73
N ASP A 76 13.74 3.93 18.52
CA ASP A 76 14.48 4.19 19.76
C ASP A 76 14.19 3.11 20.80
N LEU A 77 12.91 2.73 20.96
CA LEU A 77 12.48 1.68 21.89
C LEU A 77 13.21 0.34 21.64
N LEU A 78 13.42 -0.03 20.38
CA LEU A 78 14.10 -1.27 20.02
C LEU A 78 15.62 -1.12 20.07
N TYR A 79 16.16 -0.01 19.57
CA TYR A 79 17.60 0.24 19.53
C TYR A 79 18.22 0.36 20.93
N GLU A 80 17.51 0.99 21.87
CA GLU A 80 17.98 1.18 23.25
C GLU A 80 17.79 -0.06 24.14
N HIS A 81 16.98 -1.03 23.72
CA HIS A 81 16.68 -2.20 24.53
C HIS A 81 17.83 -3.21 24.51
N PRO A 82 18.40 -3.59 25.68
CA PRO A 82 19.63 -4.39 25.74
C PRO A 82 19.50 -5.81 25.17
N ASP A 83 18.28 -6.33 25.11
CA ASP A 83 17.98 -7.69 24.63
C ASP A 83 17.51 -7.71 23.16
N VAL A 84 17.50 -6.56 22.48
CA VAL A 84 17.08 -6.44 21.07
C VAL A 84 18.28 -6.07 20.21
N ASN A 85 18.47 -6.78 19.11
CA ASN A 85 19.53 -6.51 18.15
C ASN A 85 18.93 -5.93 16.86
N LEU A 86 18.65 -4.62 16.87
CA LEU A 86 18.17 -3.90 15.70
C LEU A 86 19.32 -3.65 14.71
N THR A 87 19.19 -4.16 13.47
CA THR A 87 20.27 -4.17 12.48
C THR A 87 19.96 -3.37 11.22
N ALA A 88 18.68 -3.17 10.90
CA ALA A 88 18.28 -2.43 9.70
C ALA A 88 16.92 -1.73 9.87
N LEU A 89 16.76 -0.64 9.15
CA LEU A 89 15.54 0.15 9.08
C LEU A 89 15.02 0.20 7.64
N PHE A 90 13.70 0.25 7.48
CA PHE A 90 13.05 0.26 6.17
C PHE A 90 11.97 1.34 6.15
N GLY A 91 12.12 2.31 5.24
CA GLY A 91 11.14 3.38 5.03
C GLY A 91 10.21 3.06 3.87
N ALA A 92 8.90 3.23 4.07
CA ALA A 92 7.90 3.14 3.00
C ALA A 92 7.84 4.47 2.19
N GLU A 93 6.71 4.73 1.53
CA GLU A 93 6.41 6.05 0.96
C GLU A 93 6.56 7.15 2.02
N HIS A 94 7.10 8.32 1.61
CA HIS A 94 7.51 9.45 2.47
C HIS A 94 8.78 9.21 3.32
N GLY A 95 9.36 8.01 3.28
CA GLY A 95 10.57 7.67 4.02
C GLY A 95 10.35 7.52 5.54
N ILE A 96 11.41 7.13 6.25
CA ILE A 96 11.32 6.82 7.69
C ILE A 96 11.09 8.06 8.57
N ARG A 97 11.47 9.25 8.09
CA ARG A 97 11.24 10.53 8.77
C ARG A 97 9.96 11.24 8.30
N GLY A 98 9.28 10.70 7.27
CA GLY A 98 7.98 11.18 6.79
C GLY A 98 8.00 12.61 6.23
N ASP A 99 9.14 13.07 5.73
CA ASP A 99 9.40 14.47 5.37
C ASP A 99 9.39 14.75 3.85
N GLN A 100 9.00 13.77 3.03
CA GLN A 100 8.87 13.89 1.57
C GLN A 100 7.40 13.87 1.10
N GLU A 101 7.13 14.48 -0.05
CA GLU A 101 5.78 14.49 -0.66
C GLU A 101 5.38 13.11 -1.22
N ALA A 102 4.08 12.92 -1.47
CA ALA A 102 3.58 11.70 -2.10
C ALA A 102 4.18 11.56 -3.51
N GLY A 103 4.59 10.34 -3.88
CA GLY A 103 5.27 10.12 -5.16
C GLY A 103 6.78 10.43 -5.19
N GLU A 104 7.35 11.04 -4.15
CA GLU A 104 8.79 11.36 -4.13
C GLU A 104 9.63 10.16 -3.65
N TYR A 105 10.77 9.95 -4.32
CA TYR A 105 11.70 8.88 -4.00
C TYR A 105 12.71 9.31 -2.93
N VAL A 106 12.91 8.44 -1.93
CA VAL A 106 13.93 8.59 -0.89
C VAL A 106 15.05 7.58 -1.15
N GLU A 107 16.30 8.03 -1.22
CA GLU A 107 17.45 7.14 -1.34
C GLU A 107 17.74 6.42 -0.01
N SER A 108 18.39 5.25 -0.09
CA SER A 108 18.87 4.54 1.11
C SER A 108 20.06 5.27 1.71
N TYR A 109 20.19 5.26 3.05
CA TYR A 109 21.22 6.02 3.77
C TYR A 109 21.61 5.36 5.10
N ILE A 110 22.55 5.95 5.84
CA ILE A 110 22.88 5.53 7.21
C ILE A 110 22.24 6.52 8.17
N ASP A 111 21.39 6.03 9.07
CA ASP A 111 20.75 6.86 10.09
C ASP A 111 21.80 7.48 11.04
N GLU A 112 21.76 8.80 11.20
CA GLU A 112 22.81 9.53 11.93
C GLU A 112 22.79 9.23 13.44
N GLU A 113 21.63 8.94 14.02
CA GLU A 113 21.45 8.72 15.46
C GLU A 113 21.79 7.28 15.85
N THR A 114 21.30 6.30 15.08
CA THR A 114 21.51 4.87 15.39
C THR A 114 22.73 4.26 14.70
N GLY A 115 23.21 4.86 13.61
CA GLY A 115 24.27 4.31 12.76
C GLY A 115 23.83 3.12 11.91
N LEU A 116 22.53 2.83 11.83
CA LEU A 116 21.98 1.70 11.09
C LEU A 116 21.70 2.05 9.63
N PRO A 117 21.76 1.07 8.71
CA PRO A 117 21.27 1.26 7.34
C PRO A 117 19.75 1.49 7.33
N VAL A 118 19.32 2.47 6.54
CA VAL A 118 17.93 2.75 6.20
C VAL A 118 17.73 2.45 4.72
N TYR A 119 16.90 1.46 4.42
CA TYR A 119 16.54 1.07 3.07
C TYR A 119 15.21 1.69 2.65
N SER A 120 15.12 2.13 1.40
CA SER A 120 13.88 2.65 0.82
C SER A 120 13.07 1.53 0.17
N LEU A 121 11.81 1.41 0.58
CA LEU A 121 10.80 0.52 -0.01
C LEU A 121 9.80 1.29 -0.87
N TYR A 122 10.28 2.35 -1.53
CA TYR A 122 9.51 3.15 -2.47
C TYR A 122 10.29 3.43 -3.77
N GLY A 123 9.59 3.80 -4.85
CA GLY A 123 10.22 4.07 -6.14
C GLY A 123 10.68 2.81 -6.86
N SER A 124 11.98 2.57 -6.95
CA SER A 124 12.56 1.44 -7.69
C SER A 124 12.39 0.10 -6.95
N THR A 125 12.29 0.14 -5.61
CA THR A 125 12.25 -1.06 -4.76
C THR A 125 11.02 -1.00 -3.88
N TRP A 126 10.04 -1.90 -4.06
CA TRP A 126 8.86 -1.99 -3.18
C TRP A 126 8.89 -3.21 -2.25
N LYS A 127 9.53 -4.28 -2.74
CA LYS A 127 9.76 -5.53 -2.01
C LYS A 127 11.20 -5.53 -1.50
N PRO A 128 11.45 -5.81 -0.19
CA PRO A 128 12.81 -5.97 0.31
C PRO A 128 13.61 -7.00 -0.52
N THR A 129 14.86 -6.68 -0.85
CA THR A 129 15.74 -7.58 -1.59
C THR A 129 16.48 -8.54 -0.67
N GLU A 130 17.09 -9.57 -1.23
CA GLU A 130 17.92 -10.52 -0.48
C GLU A 130 19.10 -9.81 0.21
N GLU A 131 19.75 -8.87 -0.48
CA GLU A 131 20.83 -8.05 0.07
C GLU A 131 20.36 -7.22 1.27
N MET A 132 19.19 -6.58 1.17
CA MET A 132 18.64 -5.80 2.28
C MET A 132 18.29 -6.66 3.51
N LEU A 133 18.05 -7.97 3.31
CA LEU A 133 17.66 -8.92 4.35
C LEU A 133 18.79 -9.86 4.79
N GLU A 134 20.02 -9.66 4.33
CA GLU A 134 21.18 -10.49 4.69
C GLU A 134 21.44 -10.46 6.21
N GLU A 135 21.33 -9.27 6.79
CA GLU A 135 21.50 -8.99 8.22
C GLU A 135 20.18 -8.95 9.02
N VAL A 136 19.11 -9.56 8.50
CA VAL A 136 17.78 -9.58 9.14
C VAL A 136 17.27 -11.02 9.24
N ASP A 137 16.85 -11.42 10.43
CA ASP A 137 16.20 -12.71 10.69
C ASP A 137 14.69 -12.55 10.88
N VAL A 138 14.27 -11.42 11.45
CA VAL A 138 12.87 -11.06 11.66
C VAL A 138 12.59 -9.62 11.24
N LEU A 139 11.53 -9.44 10.45
CA LEU A 139 10.99 -8.13 10.08
C LEU A 139 9.86 -7.73 11.02
N LEU A 140 9.92 -6.54 11.56
CA LEU A 140 8.83 -5.88 12.27
C LEU A 140 8.14 -4.88 11.35
N PHE A 141 6.82 -4.85 11.36
CA PHE A 141 6.03 -3.82 10.69
C PHE A 141 5.27 -2.99 11.73
N ASP A 142 5.56 -1.69 11.80
CA ASP A 142 4.90 -0.76 12.72
C ASP A 142 4.63 0.60 12.05
N ILE A 143 3.48 0.69 11.37
CA ILE A 143 3.00 1.89 10.68
C ILE A 143 1.49 2.05 10.90
N GLN A 144 1.05 3.27 11.21
CA GLN A 144 -0.36 3.65 11.27
C GLN A 144 -0.92 3.86 9.85
N ASP A 145 -1.76 2.93 9.41
CA ASP A 145 -2.54 3.05 8.17
C ASP A 145 -3.84 3.87 8.36
N ILE A 146 -4.59 4.17 7.30
CA ILE A 146 -5.86 4.94 7.35
C ILE A 146 -7.13 4.17 6.98
N GLY A 147 -7.04 2.88 6.66
CA GLY A 147 -8.17 2.01 6.41
C GLY A 147 -8.74 2.05 4.99
N SER A 148 -7.92 2.50 4.03
CA SER A 148 -8.29 2.66 2.62
C SER A 148 -7.45 1.75 1.72
N ASN A 149 -8.06 1.16 0.69
CA ASN A 149 -7.38 0.27 -0.27
C ASN A 149 -6.45 0.95 -1.26
N VAL A 150 -6.24 2.27 -1.15
CA VAL A 150 -5.31 3.03 -2.00
C VAL A 150 -4.23 3.72 -1.18
N TYR A 151 -4.27 3.58 0.15
CA TYR A 151 -3.18 4.02 1.01
C TYR A 151 -2.10 2.94 1.08
N THR A 152 -0.86 3.30 0.74
CA THR A 152 0.14 2.35 0.24
C THR A 152 0.84 1.52 1.31
N TYR A 153 0.74 1.91 2.58
CA TYR A 153 1.48 1.25 3.67
C TYR A 153 1.11 -0.21 3.89
N ILE A 154 -0.16 -0.56 3.75
CA ILE A 154 -0.60 -1.97 3.80
C ILE A 154 -0.03 -2.79 2.63
N TYR A 155 0.28 -2.17 1.49
CA TYR A 155 0.95 -2.85 0.39
C TYR A 155 2.44 -3.01 0.63
N THR A 156 3.12 -2.05 1.27
CA THR A 156 4.49 -2.26 1.79
C THR A 156 4.55 -3.47 2.73
N LEU A 157 3.56 -3.62 3.63
CA LEU A 157 3.44 -4.82 4.47
C LEU A 157 3.31 -6.10 3.62
N GLY A 158 2.41 -6.11 2.63
CA GLY A 158 2.24 -7.28 1.79
C GLY A 158 3.47 -7.63 0.93
N PHE A 159 4.22 -6.64 0.42
CA PHE A 159 5.49 -6.89 -0.27
C PHE A 159 6.55 -7.42 0.71
N ALA A 160 6.61 -6.90 1.93
CA ALA A 160 7.50 -7.44 2.97
C ALA A 160 7.13 -8.89 3.33
N MET A 161 5.84 -9.24 3.34
CA MET A 161 5.38 -10.61 3.52
C MET A 161 5.82 -11.51 2.36
N GLU A 162 5.70 -11.05 1.11
CA GLU A 162 6.18 -11.82 -0.05
C GLU A 162 7.69 -12.11 0.06
N ALA A 163 8.50 -11.09 0.38
CA ALA A 163 9.94 -11.26 0.60
C ALA A 163 10.23 -12.23 1.76
N ALA A 164 9.51 -12.09 2.88
CA ALA A 164 9.68 -12.94 4.04
C ALA A 164 9.38 -14.41 3.74
N GLY A 165 8.31 -14.71 3.00
CA GLY A 165 7.99 -16.07 2.58
C GLY A 165 9.06 -16.66 1.65
N GLU A 166 9.51 -15.88 0.66
CA GLU A 166 10.50 -16.32 -0.32
C GLU A 166 11.85 -16.61 0.35
N MET A 167 12.30 -15.72 1.23
CA MET A 167 13.61 -15.74 1.86
C MET A 167 13.63 -16.38 3.26
N ASP A 168 12.52 -17.02 3.65
CA ASP A 168 12.39 -17.76 4.91
C ASP A 168 12.67 -16.90 6.15
N LYS A 169 12.15 -15.67 6.14
CA LYS A 169 12.23 -14.72 7.27
C LYS A 169 10.93 -14.74 8.07
N GLU A 170 11.05 -14.48 9.37
CA GLU A 170 9.89 -14.22 10.21
C GLU A 170 9.38 -12.79 9.99
N LEU A 171 8.07 -12.60 10.04
CA LEU A 171 7.45 -11.28 10.02
C LEU A 171 6.50 -11.11 11.21
N ILE A 172 6.66 -10.01 11.94
CA ILE A 172 5.82 -9.65 13.08
C ILE A 172 5.15 -8.30 12.81
N VAL A 173 3.82 -8.29 12.80
CA VAL A 173 3.04 -7.05 12.70
C VAL A 173 2.77 -6.50 14.09
N LEU A 174 3.20 -5.27 14.35
CA LEU A 174 2.87 -4.53 15.57
C LEU A 174 1.55 -3.81 15.30
N ASP A 175 0.44 -4.47 15.64
CA ASP A 175 -0.84 -4.06 15.09
C ASP A 175 -1.30 -2.68 15.61
N ARG A 176 -2.00 -1.94 14.75
CA ARG A 176 -2.50 -0.59 15.02
C ARG A 176 -3.98 -0.44 14.66
N PRO A 177 -4.70 0.51 15.27
CA PRO A 177 -6.11 0.73 14.98
C PRO A 177 -6.35 1.04 13.51
N ASN A 178 -7.41 0.51 12.92
CA ASN A 178 -7.97 1.13 11.72
C ASN A 178 -8.69 2.42 12.15
N PRO A 179 -8.24 3.62 11.74
CA PRO A 179 -8.73 4.88 12.32
C PRO A 179 -10.17 5.20 11.94
N ILE A 180 -10.65 4.63 10.84
CA ILE A 180 -12.04 4.75 10.37
C ILE A 180 -12.91 3.57 10.84
N GLY A 181 -12.44 2.81 11.84
CA GLY A 181 -13.17 1.71 12.46
C GLY A 181 -13.17 0.42 11.66
N GLY A 182 -13.58 -0.66 12.32
CA GLY A 182 -13.56 -2.02 11.80
C GLY A 182 -14.95 -2.59 11.45
N GLU A 183 -16.04 -1.84 11.55
CA GLU A 183 -17.37 -2.43 11.29
C GLU A 183 -17.73 -2.43 9.81
N ARG A 184 -17.54 -1.30 9.13
CA ARG A 184 -18.05 -1.06 7.78
C ARG A 184 -17.07 -1.52 6.71
N VAL A 185 -17.64 -2.00 5.60
CA VAL A 185 -16.93 -2.35 4.37
C VAL A 185 -17.65 -1.67 3.22
N GLU A 186 -16.92 -0.94 2.38
CA GLU A 186 -17.50 -0.03 1.38
C GLU A 186 -16.69 -0.06 0.08
N GLY A 187 -17.38 0.08 -1.07
CA GLY A 187 -16.79 0.01 -2.41
C GLY A 187 -16.72 -1.39 -3.01
N PRO A 188 -16.47 -1.48 -4.32
CA PRO A 188 -16.32 -2.76 -5.00
C PRO A 188 -15.09 -3.50 -4.48
N LEU A 189 -15.10 -4.83 -4.57
CA LEU A 189 -13.87 -5.59 -4.41
C LEU A 189 -12.96 -5.22 -5.59
N ARG A 190 -11.68 -4.96 -5.32
CA ARG A 190 -10.73 -4.64 -6.39
C ARG A 190 -10.71 -5.78 -7.42
N SER A 191 -10.86 -5.43 -8.70
CA SER A 191 -10.70 -6.35 -9.82
C SER A 191 -9.23 -6.74 -10.00
N ALA A 192 -8.98 -7.98 -10.44
CA ALA A 192 -7.65 -8.45 -10.81
C ALA A 192 -7.02 -7.59 -11.93
N GLU A 193 -7.84 -6.97 -12.79
CA GLU A 193 -7.39 -6.06 -13.85
C GLU A 193 -6.99 -4.67 -13.32
N ALA A 194 -7.39 -4.33 -12.10
CA ALA A 194 -7.08 -3.07 -11.41
C ALA A 194 -5.97 -3.25 -10.35
N VAL A 195 -5.23 -4.36 -10.41
CA VAL A 195 -4.07 -4.63 -9.55
C VAL A 195 -2.91 -3.73 -9.96
N SER A 196 -2.37 -3.01 -8.99
CA SER A 196 -1.24 -2.10 -9.13
C SER A 196 -0.42 -2.06 -7.84
N PHE A 197 0.62 -1.22 -7.76
CA PHE A 197 1.33 -0.98 -6.50
C PHE A 197 0.38 -0.52 -5.37
N MET A 198 -0.56 0.37 -5.69
CA MET A 198 -1.60 0.86 -4.77
C MET A 198 -2.79 -0.11 -4.67
N GLY A 199 -2.63 -1.37 -5.08
CA GLY A 199 -3.72 -2.31 -5.28
C GLY A 199 -3.29 -3.76 -5.41
N ARG A 200 -2.20 -4.18 -4.76
CA ARG A 200 -1.60 -5.52 -4.93
C ARG A 200 -2.54 -6.66 -4.52
N PHE A 201 -3.35 -6.43 -3.50
CA PHE A 201 -4.31 -7.39 -2.94
C PHE A 201 -5.74 -6.89 -3.07
N LEU A 202 -6.66 -7.83 -3.26
CA LEU A 202 -8.06 -7.55 -3.53
C LEU A 202 -8.75 -7.07 -2.25
N LEU A 203 -9.04 -5.78 -2.20
CA LEU A 203 -9.67 -5.12 -1.06
C LEU A 203 -10.75 -4.14 -1.53
N PRO A 204 -11.89 -4.06 -0.83
CA PRO A 204 -12.82 -2.94 -0.98
C PRO A 204 -12.21 -1.62 -0.53
N VAL A 205 -12.68 -0.50 -1.12
CA VAL A 205 -12.21 0.87 -0.83
C VAL A 205 -12.05 1.14 0.66
N ARG A 206 -13.06 0.81 1.46
CA ARG A 206 -12.96 0.69 2.92
C ARG A 206 -13.02 -0.79 3.27
N HIS A 207 -11.89 -1.36 3.65
CA HIS A 207 -11.80 -2.79 3.99
C HIS A 207 -12.20 -3.07 5.45
N GLY A 208 -12.05 -2.09 6.33
CA GLY A 208 -12.43 -2.17 7.74
C GLY A 208 -11.70 -3.30 8.49
N MET A 209 -10.40 -3.45 8.28
CA MET A 209 -9.52 -4.42 8.95
C MET A 209 -8.26 -3.69 9.45
N THR A 210 -7.60 -4.22 10.47
CA THR A 210 -6.29 -3.72 10.93
C THR A 210 -5.16 -4.29 10.03
N PRO A 211 -3.94 -3.70 10.04
CA PRO A 211 -2.80 -4.30 9.34
C PRO A 211 -2.52 -5.76 9.73
N GLY A 212 -2.66 -6.12 11.02
CA GLY A 212 -2.49 -7.49 11.50
C GLY A 212 -3.56 -8.46 10.98
N GLU A 213 -4.83 -8.02 10.93
CA GLU A 213 -5.92 -8.79 10.32
C GLU A 213 -5.70 -8.97 8.80
N LEU A 214 -5.24 -7.92 8.10
CA LEU A 214 -4.91 -7.97 6.67
C LEU A 214 -3.76 -8.93 6.38
N ALA A 215 -2.64 -8.83 7.09
CA ALA A 215 -1.50 -9.73 6.93
C ALA A 215 -1.91 -11.19 7.16
N THR A 216 -2.72 -11.43 8.19
CA THR A 216 -3.22 -12.78 8.47
C THR A 216 -4.08 -13.31 7.35
N MET A 217 -5.04 -12.51 6.87
CA MET A 217 -5.87 -12.86 5.72
C MET A 217 -5.01 -13.16 4.50
N TRP A 218 -4.05 -12.29 4.16
CA TRP A 218 -3.23 -12.47 2.96
C TRP A 218 -2.34 -13.69 3.02
N ASN A 219 -1.79 -14.02 4.19
CA ASN A 219 -0.96 -15.21 4.34
C ASN A 219 -1.72 -16.49 3.94
N HIS A 220 -3.02 -16.56 4.27
CA HIS A 220 -3.91 -17.68 3.93
C HIS A 220 -4.47 -17.57 2.51
N GLU A 221 -5.13 -16.47 2.17
CA GLU A 221 -5.86 -16.31 0.90
C GLU A 221 -4.93 -16.27 -0.33
N TYR A 222 -3.68 -15.81 -0.16
CA TYR A 222 -2.67 -15.79 -1.22
C TYR A 222 -1.63 -16.90 -1.08
N SER A 223 -1.81 -17.83 -0.13
CA SER A 223 -0.89 -18.94 0.12
C SER A 223 0.57 -18.45 0.17
N MET A 224 0.85 -17.48 1.03
CA MET A 224 2.18 -16.87 1.11
C MET A 224 3.16 -17.72 1.94
N GLY A 225 2.65 -18.54 2.86
CA GLY A 225 3.47 -19.43 3.68
C GLY A 225 4.50 -18.70 4.54
N VAL A 226 4.16 -17.51 5.06
CA VAL A 226 5.03 -16.69 5.92
C VAL A 226 4.95 -17.16 7.37
N ASP A 227 6.07 -17.17 8.09
CA ASP A 227 6.08 -17.23 9.56
C ASP A 227 5.60 -15.89 10.11
N LEU A 228 4.27 -15.80 10.28
CA LEU A 228 3.61 -14.57 10.65
C LEU A 228 3.20 -14.58 12.12
N LYS A 229 3.64 -13.56 12.85
CA LYS A 229 3.09 -13.21 14.16
C LYS A 229 2.43 -11.83 14.11
N VAL A 230 1.47 -11.64 14.99
CA VAL A 230 0.81 -10.35 15.18
C VAL A 230 0.82 -10.05 16.68
N ALA A 231 1.43 -8.94 17.06
CA ALA A 231 1.30 -8.38 18.40
C ALA A 231 -0.06 -7.67 18.47
N GLU A 232 -1.11 -8.43 18.81
CA GLU A 232 -2.49 -7.94 18.87
C GLU A 232 -2.63 -6.80 19.90
N MET A 233 -3.30 -5.72 19.50
CA MET A 233 -3.57 -4.60 20.41
C MET A 233 -4.41 -5.03 21.61
N LYS A 234 -4.24 -4.33 22.74
CA LYS A 234 -5.14 -4.48 23.89
C LYS A 234 -6.16 -3.34 23.92
N GLY A 235 -7.44 -3.69 24.02
CA GLY A 235 -8.52 -2.75 24.29
C GLY A 235 -9.20 -2.12 23.06
N TRP A 236 -8.62 -2.26 21.86
CA TRP A 236 -9.29 -1.85 20.62
C TRP A 236 -10.50 -2.74 20.34
N LYS A 237 -11.54 -2.14 19.75
CA LYS A 237 -12.75 -2.83 19.29
C LYS A 237 -13.15 -2.24 17.95
N ARG A 238 -13.85 -3.02 17.14
CA ARG A 238 -14.19 -2.65 15.77
C ARG A 238 -15.11 -1.43 15.66
N ASP A 239 -15.92 -1.17 16.68
CA ASP A 239 -16.79 0.00 16.78
C ASP A 239 -16.05 1.29 17.21
N MET A 240 -14.74 1.21 17.48
CA MET A 240 -13.91 2.37 17.78
C MET A 240 -13.41 3.04 16.51
N HIS A 241 -13.64 4.35 16.42
CA HIS A 241 -12.87 5.25 15.55
C HIS A 241 -11.63 5.74 16.29
N PHE A 242 -10.67 6.36 15.59
CA PHE A 242 -9.39 6.75 16.19
C PHE A 242 -9.54 7.59 17.47
N ASP A 243 -10.46 8.55 17.47
CA ASP A 243 -10.76 9.42 18.62
C ASP A 243 -11.18 8.67 19.89
N ASN A 244 -11.68 7.44 19.75
CA ASN A 244 -12.10 6.57 20.86
C ASN A 244 -10.92 5.80 21.49
N THR A 245 -9.78 5.71 20.79
CA THR A 245 -8.62 4.88 21.19
C THR A 245 -7.78 5.50 22.29
N GLY A 246 -7.83 6.84 22.42
CA GLY A 246 -6.98 7.60 23.33
C GLY A 246 -5.54 7.77 22.86
N LEU A 247 -5.16 7.22 21.70
CA LEU A 247 -3.82 7.37 21.13
C LEU A 247 -3.61 8.77 20.54
N PRO A 248 -2.36 9.27 20.53
CA PRO A 248 -2.01 10.49 19.82
C PRO A 248 -2.10 10.27 18.31
N TRP A 249 -2.63 11.25 17.58
CA TRP A 249 -2.58 11.25 16.11
C TRP A 249 -1.25 11.84 15.65
N ILE A 250 -0.43 11.01 15.01
CA ILE A 250 0.72 11.44 14.22
C ILE A 250 0.30 11.35 12.76
N LEU A 251 0.54 12.41 11.99
CA LEU A 251 0.16 12.44 10.58
C LEU A 251 0.88 11.30 9.83
N PRO A 252 0.14 10.36 9.20
CA PRO A 252 0.77 9.25 8.49
C PRO A 252 1.44 9.71 7.19
N SER A 253 0.93 10.77 6.56
CA SER A 253 1.60 11.46 5.46
C SER A 253 1.33 12.98 5.51
N PRO A 254 2.10 13.82 4.79
CA PRO A 254 1.97 15.28 4.85
C PRO A 254 0.54 15.79 4.59
N ASN A 255 -0.19 15.11 3.69
CA ASN A 255 -1.55 15.46 3.29
C ASN A 255 -2.65 14.79 4.13
N ILE A 256 -2.29 14.04 5.18
CA ILE A 256 -3.22 13.52 6.19
C ILE A 256 -2.88 14.11 7.58
N PRO A 257 -2.96 15.44 7.75
CA PRO A 257 -2.53 16.11 8.97
C PRO A 257 -3.44 15.84 10.17
N THR A 258 -4.69 15.43 9.93
CA THR A 258 -5.73 15.29 10.96
C THR A 258 -6.50 13.98 10.85
N GLN A 259 -7.15 13.60 11.95
CA GLN A 259 -8.05 12.44 11.96
C GLN A 259 -9.22 12.62 10.99
N GLU A 260 -9.73 13.85 10.82
CA GLU A 260 -10.79 14.17 9.88
C GLU A 260 -10.34 13.96 8.43
N SER A 261 -9.12 14.37 8.08
CA SER A 261 -8.53 14.06 6.76
C SER A 261 -8.44 12.55 6.54
N ALA A 262 -7.94 11.80 7.53
CA ALA A 262 -7.88 10.34 7.43
C ALA A 262 -9.27 9.70 7.31
N TYR A 263 -10.27 10.27 7.99
CA TYR A 263 -11.63 9.75 7.96
C TYR A 263 -12.30 9.91 6.61
N LEU A 264 -12.17 11.09 6.01
CA LEU A 264 -12.82 11.41 4.74
C LEU A 264 -12.08 10.85 3.53
N TYR A 265 -10.76 10.60 3.65
CA TYR A 265 -9.90 10.15 2.57
C TYR A 265 -10.53 9.03 1.72
N ALA A 266 -10.97 7.92 2.31
CA ALA A 266 -11.52 6.78 1.55
C ALA A 266 -12.77 7.12 0.71
N GLY A 267 -13.44 8.24 0.98
CA GLY A 267 -14.54 8.75 0.16
C GLY A 267 -14.10 9.87 -0.78
N THR A 268 -13.45 10.90 -0.25
CA THR A 268 -13.10 12.10 -1.03
C THR A 268 -11.93 11.87 -1.98
N GLU A 269 -11.10 10.86 -1.76
CA GLU A 269 -10.06 10.47 -2.71
C GLU A 269 -10.65 10.03 -4.05
N LEU A 270 -11.90 9.53 -4.09
CA LEU A 270 -12.60 9.25 -5.34
C LEU A 270 -12.80 10.50 -6.23
N VAL A 271 -12.50 11.70 -5.73
CA VAL A 271 -12.49 12.93 -6.53
C VAL A 271 -11.16 13.12 -7.27
N ASP A 272 -10.07 12.49 -6.84
CA ASP A 272 -8.71 12.84 -7.25
C ASP A 272 -8.35 12.45 -8.69
N ASP A 273 -8.85 11.36 -9.26
CA ASP A 273 -8.57 11.05 -10.68
C ASP A 273 -9.53 11.75 -11.67
N THR A 274 -10.06 12.90 -11.27
CA THR A 274 -10.87 13.79 -12.10
C THR A 274 -10.23 15.18 -12.21
N THR A 275 -10.81 16.08 -13.00
CA THR A 275 -10.42 17.50 -13.01
C THR A 275 -10.60 18.21 -11.68
N LEU A 276 -11.37 17.65 -10.74
CA LEU A 276 -11.72 18.27 -9.48
C LEU A 276 -10.56 18.26 -8.47
N SER A 277 -10.60 19.22 -7.53
CA SER A 277 -9.68 19.34 -6.40
C SER A 277 -10.19 18.57 -5.19
N THR A 278 -9.30 17.85 -4.52
CA THR A 278 -9.46 17.18 -3.22
C THR A 278 -9.07 18.07 -2.03
N GLY A 279 -8.84 19.36 -2.28
CA GLY A 279 -8.40 20.30 -1.24
C GLY A 279 -6.92 20.18 -0.87
N LEU A 280 -6.14 19.37 -1.60
CA LEU A 280 -4.67 19.40 -1.56
C LEU A 280 -4.17 20.82 -1.84
N GLY A 281 -3.02 21.17 -1.25
CA GLY A 281 -2.51 22.54 -1.27
C GLY A 281 -3.19 23.49 -0.29
N THR A 282 -4.08 23.00 0.58
CA THR A 282 -4.75 23.79 1.64
C THR A 282 -4.43 23.27 3.03
N THR A 283 -4.92 23.94 4.07
CA THR A 283 -4.83 23.46 5.46
C THR A 283 -5.90 22.43 5.83
N LYS A 284 -6.70 21.97 4.84
CA LYS A 284 -7.88 21.11 5.01
C LYS A 284 -8.00 20.08 3.86
N PRO A 285 -6.93 19.33 3.55
CA PRO A 285 -6.95 18.31 2.51
C PRO A 285 -7.99 17.23 2.85
N PHE A 286 -8.70 16.74 1.82
CA PHE A 286 -9.77 15.74 1.89
C PHE A 286 -11.03 16.17 2.67
N GLU A 287 -11.00 17.30 3.38
CA GLU A 287 -12.19 17.92 3.96
C GLU A 287 -12.89 18.87 2.97
N GLN A 288 -12.17 19.37 1.96
CA GLN A 288 -12.65 20.32 0.96
C GLN A 288 -12.54 19.74 -0.44
N VAL A 289 -13.59 19.89 -1.25
CA VAL A 289 -13.57 19.49 -2.66
C VAL A 289 -14.19 20.57 -3.55
N GLY A 290 -13.75 20.68 -4.81
CA GLY A 290 -14.28 21.69 -5.73
C GLY A 290 -13.47 21.90 -7.01
N ALA A 291 -13.85 22.90 -7.80
CA ALA A 291 -13.09 23.36 -8.96
C ALA A 291 -13.36 24.87 -9.21
N PRO A 292 -12.56 25.58 -10.03
CA PRO A 292 -12.76 27.01 -10.31
C PRO A 292 -14.14 27.35 -10.91
N TRP A 293 -14.74 26.40 -11.62
CA TRP A 293 -16.00 26.54 -12.35
C TRP A 293 -17.24 26.14 -11.53
N ILE A 294 -17.08 25.68 -10.29
CA ILE A 294 -18.19 25.23 -9.43
C ILE A 294 -18.92 26.40 -8.77
N ASP A 295 -20.25 26.32 -8.70
CA ASP A 295 -21.06 27.14 -7.80
C ASP A 295 -21.16 26.45 -6.42
N ALA A 296 -20.38 26.97 -5.47
CA ALA A 296 -20.28 26.44 -4.11
C ALA A 296 -21.62 26.45 -3.33
N GLU A 297 -22.48 27.45 -3.55
CA GLU A 297 -23.75 27.56 -2.84
C GLU A 297 -24.76 26.54 -3.41
N ALA A 298 -24.82 26.42 -4.74
CA ALA A 298 -25.63 25.42 -5.41
C ALA A 298 -25.18 23.99 -5.04
N LEU A 299 -23.86 23.73 -5.05
CA LEU A 299 -23.31 22.42 -4.67
C LEU A 299 -23.66 22.05 -3.23
N ALA A 300 -23.50 23.00 -2.29
CA ALA A 300 -23.81 22.75 -0.89
C ALA A 300 -25.30 22.43 -0.68
N GLU A 301 -26.20 23.13 -1.38
CA GLU A 301 -27.64 22.89 -1.28
C GLU A 301 -28.03 21.55 -1.90
N GLU A 302 -27.48 21.22 -3.05
CA GLU A 302 -27.69 19.93 -3.69
C GLU A 302 -27.19 18.77 -2.81
N MET A 303 -25.98 18.85 -2.29
CA MET A 303 -25.43 17.81 -1.42
C MET A 303 -26.22 17.65 -0.12
N LYS A 304 -26.78 18.74 0.45
CA LYS A 304 -27.71 18.65 1.58
C LYS A 304 -29.01 17.93 1.20
N SER A 305 -29.52 18.14 -0.01
CA SER A 305 -30.75 17.49 -0.51
C SER A 305 -30.59 15.99 -0.76
N ARG A 306 -29.36 15.49 -0.91
CA ARG A 306 -29.04 14.06 -1.04
C ARG A 306 -29.14 13.27 0.28
N GLU A 307 -29.36 13.96 1.41
CA GLU A 307 -29.63 13.36 2.74
C GLU A 307 -28.59 12.30 3.19
N LEU A 308 -27.31 12.52 2.87
CA LEU A 308 -26.23 11.61 3.25
C LEU A 308 -26.04 11.57 4.78
N ALA A 309 -26.17 10.38 5.36
CA ALA A 309 -26.07 10.20 6.80
C ALA A 309 -24.67 10.56 7.34
N GLY A 310 -24.65 11.22 8.50
CA GLY A 310 -23.42 11.47 9.25
C GLY A 310 -22.55 12.62 8.73
N VAL A 311 -22.97 13.33 7.69
CA VAL A 311 -22.24 14.49 7.15
C VAL A 311 -23.16 15.70 6.97
N ASN A 312 -22.54 16.88 6.91
CA ASN A 312 -23.18 18.11 6.45
C ASN A 312 -22.21 18.88 5.53
N PHE A 313 -22.75 19.76 4.71
CA PHE A 313 -21.99 20.47 3.68
C PHE A 313 -22.08 21.98 3.87
N ARG A 314 -20.93 22.64 3.74
CA ARG A 314 -20.81 24.09 3.77
C ARG A 314 -20.12 24.57 2.50
N PRO A 315 -20.59 25.64 1.83
CA PRO A 315 -19.87 26.27 0.74
C PRO A 315 -18.44 26.63 1.16
N ALA A 316 -17.45 26.30 0.33
CA ALA A 316 -16.05 26.57 0.56
C ALA A 316 -15.43 27.30 -0.63
N TYR A 317 -14.48 28.19 -0.32
CA TYR A 317 -13.67 28.90 -1.31
C TYR A 317 -12.24 28.92 -0.80
N TYR A 318 -11.31 28.49 -1.64
CA TYR A 318 -9.91 28.34 -1.25
C TYR A 318 -9.01 28.53 -2.47
N THR A 319 -7.71 28.75 -2.22
CA THR A 319 -6.69 28.84 -3.26
C THR A 319 -5.57 27.89 -2.86
N PRO A 320 -5.42 26.75 -3.56
CA PRO A 320 -4.34 25.81 -3.32
C PRO A 320 -2.96 26.47 -3.46
N MET A 321 -2.03 26.12 -2.58
CA MET A 321 -0.63 26.54 -2.63
C MET A 321 0.26 25.62 -3.48
N PHE A 322 -0.24 24.44 -3.83
CA PHE A 322 0.37 23.47 -4.73
C PHE A 322 -0.71 22.54 -5.27
N GLY A 323 -0.37 21.67 -6.23
CA GLY A 323 -1.30 20.68 -6.78
C GLY A 323 -2.31 21.29 -7.75
N LYS A 324 -3.48 20.66 -7.88
CA LYS A 324 -4.50 21.12 -8.84
C LYS A 324 -4.98 22.52 -8.51
N TYR A 325 -5.05 23.36 -9.55
CA TYR A 325 -5.47 24.76 -9.46
C TYR A 325 -4.59 25.61 -8.53
N GLU A 326 -3.29 25.31 -8.44
CA GLU A 326 -2.33 26.13 -7.71
C GLU A 326 -2.44 27.61 -8.08
N GLY A 327 -2.60 28.46 -7.06
CA GLY A 327 -2.72 29.92 -7.23
C GLY A 327 -4.06 30.39 -7.80
N GLU A 328 -4.95 29.49 -8.18
CA GLU A 328 -6.29 29.79 -8.68
C GLU A 328 -7.36 29.63 -7.58
N ARG A 329 -8.41 30.45 -7.63
CA ARG A 329 -9.51 30.35 -6.66
C ARG A 329 -10.42 29.18 -7.04
N VAL A 330 -10.49 28.20 -6.14
CA VAL A 330 -11.43 27.08 -6.18
C VAL A 330 -12.69 27.41 -5.38
N ALA A 331 -13.84 26.98 -5.89
CA ALA A 331 -15.12 27.01 -5.21
C ALA A 331 -15.63 25.57 -5.08
N GLY A 332 -16.36 25.28 -4.00
CA GLY A 332 -16.92 23.95 -3.77
C GLY A 332 -17.52 23.79 -2.39
N VAL A 333 -17.30 22.65 -1.74
CA VAL A 333 -17.84 22.37 -0.40
C VAL A 333 -16.77 21.88 0.56
N GLN A 334 -16.95 22.20 1.84
CA GLN A 334 -16.33 21.49 2.94
C GLN A 334 -17.31 20.46 3.48
N VAL A 335 -16.84 19.22 3.63
CA VAL A 335 -17.55 18.13 4.29
C VAL A 335 -17.32 18.21 5.79
N HIS A 336 -18.39 18.27 6.57
CA HIS A 336 -18.35 18.28 8.03
C HIS A 336 -18.93 16.96 8.56
N ILE A 337 -18.10 16.20 9.29
CA ILE A 337 -18.54 14.98 9.96
C ILE A 337 -19.44 15.32 11.16
N THR A 338 -20.61 14.70 11.23
CA THR A 338 -21.58 14.84 12.34
C THR A 338 -21.79 13.54 13.10
N ASP A 339 -21.71 12.39 12.43
CA ASP A 339 -21.72 11.06 13.05
C ASP A 339 -20.90 10.08 12.19
N PRO A 340 -19.61 9.87 12.52
CA PRO A 340 -18.70 9.01 11.75
C PRO A 340 -19.31 7.63 11.43
N SER A 341 -19.90 6.97 12.42
CA SER A 341 -20.40 5.59 12.29
C SER A 341 -21.52 5.44 11.24
N SER A 342 -22.24 6.52 10.94
CA SER A 342 -23.34 6.50 9.96
C SER A 342 -22.91 6.80 8.52
N ILE A 343 -21.73 7.38 8.31
CA ILE A 343 -21.24 7.79 6.98
C ILE A 343 -20.91 6.58 6.11
N ASN A 344 -21.47 6.56 4.89
CA ASN A 344 -20.97 5.72 3.80
C ASN A 344 -19.97 6.54 2.96
N LEU A 345 -18.68 6.27 3.10
CA LEU A 345 -17.61 7.08 2.51
C LEU A 345 -17.57 6.95 0.98
N VAL A 346 -17.75 5.74 0.46
CA VAL A 346 -17.80 5.54 -0.99
C VAL A 346 -19.03 6.21 -1.60
N ALA A 347 -20.20 6.11 -0.96
CA ALA A 347 -21.38 6.84 -1.42
C ALA A 347 -21.15 8.36 -1.40
N LEU A 348 -20.52 8.89 -0.34
CA LEU A 348 -20.15 10.30 -0.26
C LEU A 348 -19.28 10.72 -1.45
N GLY A 349 -18.20 9.97 -1.74
CA GLY A 349 -17.31 10.24 -2.87
C GLY A 349 -18.04 10.24 -4.21
N LEU A 350 -18.81 9.20 -4.48
CA LEU A 350 -19.59 9.08 -5.72
C LEU A 350 -20.61 10.21 -5.87
N HIS A 351 -21.32 10.57 -4.79
CA HIS A 351 -22.28 11.68 -4.82
C HIS A 351 -21.61 13.04 -5.03
N LEU A 352 -20.37 13.24 -4.54
CA LEU A 352 -19.59 14.44 -4.76
C LEU A 352 -19.13 14.54 -6.23
N VAL A 353 -18.58 13.46 -6.79
CA VAL A 353 -18.19 13.39 -8.21
C VAL A 353 -19.38 13.66 -9.12
N ASP A 354 -20.50 12.97 -8.87
CA ASP A 354 -21.75 13.11 -9.62
C ASP A 354 -22.31 14.54 -9.59
N ALA A 355 -22.44 15.15 -8.40
CA ALA A 355 -22.95 16.52 -8.26
C ALA A 355 -22.03 17.56 -8.92
N MET A 356 -20.71 17.39 -8.81
CA MET A 356 -19.76 18.33 -9.40
C MET A 356 -19.68 18.20 -10.92
N ARG A 357 -19.70 16.96 -11.46
CA ARG A 357 -19.79 16.71 -12.91
C ARG A 357 -21.02 17.42 -13.50
N ASP A 358 -22.19 17.29 -12.86
CA ASP A 358 -23.46 17.82 -13.38
C ASP A 358 -23.51 19.34 -13.48
N GLN A 359 -22.72 20.06 -12.67
CA GLN A 359 -22.64 21.52 -12.78
C GLN A 359 -21.95 21.98 -14.06
N ASN A 360 -20.95 21.23 -14.54
CA ASN A 360 -20.28 21.54 -15.80
C ASN A 360 -19.66 20.30 -16.47
N PRO A 361 -20.46 19.52 -17.23
CA PRO A 361 -19.96 18.33 -17.91
C PRO A 361 -18.89 18.60 -18.97
N GLU A 362 -18.78 19.83 -19.49
CA GLU A 362 -17.77 20.19 -20.50
C GLU A 362 -16.37 20.37 -19.89
N GLU A 363 -16.29 20.78 -18.62
CA GLU A 363 -15.03 20.96 -17.89
C GLU A 363 -14.64 19.72 -17.06
N PHE A 364 -15.56 18.77 -16.89
CA PHE A 364 -15.30 17.54 -16.18
C PHE A 364 -14.59 16.52 -17.08
N ASP A 365 -13.38 16.14 -16.70
CA ASP A 365 -12.66 15.00 -17.25
C ASP A 365 -12.26 14.02 -16.13
N MET A 366 -12.09 12.75 -16.50
CA MET A 366 -11.72 11.64 -15.62
C MET A 366 -10.60 10.83 -16.29
N THR A 367 -9.52 10.60 -15.55
CA THR A 367 -8.38 9.84 -16.07
C THR A 367 -8.64 8.34 -16.00
N ALA A 368 -7.92 7.58 -16.83
CA ALA A 368 -7.96 6.11 -16.78
C ALA A 368 -7.48 5.53 -15.42
N SER A 369 -6.73 6.31 -14.64
CA SER A 369 -6.27 5.90 -13.31
C SER A 369 -7.41 5.79 -12.29
N TYR A 370 -8.58 6.38 -12.54
CA TYR A 370 -9.72 6.30 -11.62
C TYR A 370 -10.11 4.86 -11.28
N THR A 371 -9.93 3.93 -12.22
CA THR A 371 -10.08 2.48 -12.00
C THR A 371 -9.23 1.98 -10.83
N ASN A 372 -8.02 2.51 -10.65
CA ASN A 372 -7.16 2.17 -9.53
C ASN A 372 -7.70 2.71 -8.20
N LEU A 373 -8.37 3.87 -8.20
CA LEU A 373 -8.96 4.45 -6.99
C LEU A 373 -10.18 3.65 -6.50
N ILE A 374 -11.14 3.46 -7.40
CA ILE A 374 -12.37 2.75 -7.05
C ILE A 374 -12.18 1.23 -6.97
N GLY A 375 -11.22 0.69 -7.72
CA GLY A 375 -10.90 -0.74 -7.78
C GLY A 375 -11.70 -1.53 -8.81
N ASP A 376 -12.57 -0.89 -9.59
CA ASP A 376 -13.49 -1.55 -10.53
C ASP A 376 -13.45 -0.83 -11.90
N PRO A 377 -13.08 -1.53 -13.00
CA PRO A 377 -12.94 -0.95 -14.32
C PRO A 377 -14.25 -0.51 -14.96
N GLU A 378 -15.41 -0.99 -14.49
CA GLU A 378 -16.70 -0.63 -15.06
C GLU A 378 -17.24 0.69 -14.48
N VAL A 379 -16.90 1.01 -13.23
CA VAL A 379 -17.43 2.19 -12.52
C VAL A 379 -17.12 3.52 -13.18
N PRO A 380 -15.90 3.79 -13.71
CA PRO A 380 -15.64 5.02 -14.46
C PRO A 380 -16.64 5.25 -15.58
N GLN A 381 -16.93 4.21 -16.38
CA GLN A 381 -17.88 4.33 -17.49
C GLN A 381 -19.31 4.55 -16.98
N MET A 382 -19.71 3.88 -15.89
CA MET A 382 -21.03 4.12 -15.28
C MET A 382 -21.19 5.58 -14.81
N ILE A 383 -20.13 6.20 -14.28
CA ILE A 383 -20.13 7.62 -13.90
C ILE A 383 -20.24 8.50 -15.16
N LEU A 384 -19.48 8.21 -16.21
CA LEU A 384 -19.53 9.00 -17.45
C LEU A 384 -20.87 8.88 -18.18
N ASP A 385 -21.56 7.74 -18.01
CA ASP A 385 -22.90 7.48 -18.57
C ASP A 385 -24.05 8.10 -17.73
N ASP A 386 -23.72 8.90 -16.70
CA ASP A 386 -24.69 9.51 -15.78
C ASP A 386 -25.62 8.48 -15.11
N MET A 387 -25.04 7.33 -14.76
CA MET A 387 -25.79 6.30 -14.04
C MET A 387 -26.06 6.76 -12.60
N PRO A 388 -27.29 6.58 -12.07
CA PRO A 388 -27.58 6.97 -10.69
C PRO A 388 -26.64 6.27 -9.70
N VAL A 389 -26.08 7.02 -8.74
CA VAL A 389 -25.14 6.49 -7.72
C VAL A 389 -25.66 5.22 -7.03
N SER A 390 -26.98 5.11 -6.80
CA SER A 390 -27.59 3.92 -6.20
C SER A 390 -27.52 2.67 -7.07
N GLN A 391 -27.51 2.81 -8.41
CA GLN A 391 -27.32 1.71 -9.35
C GLN A 391 -25.85 1.33 -9.46
N ILE A 392 -24.96 2.33 -9.49
CA ILE A 392 -23.51 2.12 -9.42
C ILE A 392 -23.18 1.30 -8.15
N MET A 393 -23.64 1.75 -6.98
CA MET A 393 -23.44 1.01 -5.73
C MET A 393 -24.08 -0.38 -5.68
N ALA A 394 -25.08 -0.66 -6.52
CA ALA A 394 -25.71 -1.96 -6.57
C ALA A 394 -24.88 -2.98 -7.39
N SER A 395 -23.99 -2.54 -8.29
CA SER A 395 -23.25 -3.44 -9.19
C SER A 395 -22.30 -4.37 -8.44
N TRP A 396 -21.64 -3.89 -7.39
CA TRP A 396 -20.65 -4.68 -6.62
C TRP A 396 -21.17 -5.23 -5.29
N LYS A 397 -22.44 -4.99 -4.96
CA LYS A 397 -22.95 -5.29 -3.61
C LYS A 397 -22.94 -6.77 -3.28
N GLU A 398 -23.20 -7.63 -4.26
CA GLU A 398 -23.21 -9.09 -4.07
C GLU A 398 -21.79 -9.61 -3.79
N GLU A 399 -20.84 -9.29 -4.66
CA GLU A 399 -19.43 -9.67 -4.51
C GLU A 399 -18.83 -9.15 -3.20
N GLN A 400 -19.09 -7.89 -2.84
CA GLN A 400 -18.65 -7.33 -1.57
C GLN A 400 -19.20 -8.14 -0.37
N GLN A 401 -20.48 -8.52 -0.41
CA GLN A 401 -21.09 -9.29 0.69
C GLN A 401 -20.51 -10.70 0.79
N GLU A 402 -20.24 -11.34 -0.33
CA GLU A 402 -19.58 -12.64 -0.39
C GLU A 402 -18.16 -12.56 0.18
N TRP A 403 -17.36 -11.58 -0.25
CA TRP A 403 -16.03 -11.35 0.31
C TRP A 403 -16.07 -11.09 1.82
N VAL A 404 -17.06 -10.32 2.29
CA VAL A 404 -17.24 -10.08 3.73
C VAL A 404 -17.54 -11.38 4.48
N SER A 405 -18.47 -12.21 4.01
CA SER A 405 -18.91 -13.41 4.73
C SER A 405 -17.92 -14.56 4.64
N GLU A 406 -17.37 -14.80 3.45
CA GLU A 406 -16.54 -15.96 3.16
C GLU A 406 -15.06 -15.72 3.45
N VAL A 407 -14.58 -14.47 3.31
CA VAL A 407 -13.15 -14.13 3.47
C VAL A 407 -12.92 -13.33 4.74
N ARG A 408 -13.24 -12.02 4.74
CA ARG A 408 -12.87 -11.09 5.83
C ARG A 408 -13.26 -11.59 7.21
N ASN A 409 -14.50 -12.08 7.36
CA ASN A 409 -15.03 -12.49 8.67
C ASN A 409 -14.32 -13.70 9.28
N GLN A 410 -13.48 -14.41 8.52
CA GLN A 410 -12.67 -15.53 9.02
C GLN A 410 -11.43 -15.05 9.78
N TYR A 411 -10.97 -13.82 9.55
CA TYR A 411 -9.67 -13.31 10.01
C TYR A 411 -9.73 -12.20 11.07
N LEU A 412 -10.93 -11.91 11.59
CA LEU A 412 -11.10 -10.81 12.55
C LEU A 412 -10.55 -11.17 13.94
N MET A 413 -9.61 -10.36 14.44
CA MET A 413 -8.98 -10.56 15.75
C MET A 413 -9.74 -9.85 16.86
N TYR A 414 -10.38 -8.71 16.55
CA TYR A 414 -10.92 -7.82 17.58
C TYR A 414 -12.44 -7.86 17.72
N GLY A 415 -12.92 -7.69 18.96
CA GLY A 415 -14.33 -7.77 19.34
C GLY A 415 -15.25 -6.70 18.71
N SER A 416 -16.56 -6.87 18.95
CA SER A 416 -17.65 -6.25 18.16
C SER A 416 -17.80 -6.92 16.78
N TYR A 417 -17.72 -8.25 16.76
CA TYR A 417 -17.79 -9.05 15.54
C TYR A 417 -19.14 -8.91 14.82
N PRO A 418 -19.12 -8.87 13.47
CA PRO A 418 -20.34 -9.02 12.67
C PRO A 418 -21.12 -10.26 13.07
N LYS A 419 -22.44 -10.21 12.87
CA LYS A 419 -23.33 -11.32 13.22
C LYS A 419 -22.90 -12.61 12.49
N GLY A 420 -22.54 -13.64 13.26
CA GLY A 420 -22.12 -14.95 12.73
C GLY A 420 -20.60 -15.11 12.61
N ALA A 421 -19.85 -14.02 12.61
CA ALA A 421 -18.39 -14.06 12.66
C ALA A 421 -17.90 -14.51 14.05
N LYS A 422 -16.72 -15.12 14.07
CA LYS A 422 -16.03 -15.57 15.29
C LYS A 422 -14.63 -14.93 15.33
N PRO A 423 -14.04 -14.78 16.52
CA PRO A 423 -12.62 -14.44 16.61
C PRO A 423 -11.79 -15.40 15.75
N TYR A 424 -10.85 -14.85 15.01
CA TYR A 424 -9.82 -15.61 14.32
C TYR A 424 -9.17 -16.59 15.30
N LYS A 425 -8.92 -17.79 14.81
CA LYS A 425 -8.14 -18.80 15.51
C LYS A 425 -6.97 -19.14 14.63
N LYS A 426 -5.76 -19.11 15.19
CA LYS A 426 -4.55 -19.52 14.47
C LYS A 426 -4.75 -20.87 13.80
N GLN A 427 -4.39 -20.94 12.52
CA GLN A 427 -4.50 -22.11 11.67
C GLN A 427 -3.15 -22.37 11.03
N ALA A 428 -2.91 -23.60 10.61
CA ALA A 428 -1.74 -23.89 9.78
C ALA A 428 -1.91 -23.24 8.41
N VAL A 429 -0.80 -22.85 7.79
CA VAL A 429 -0.75 -22.20 6.47
C VAL A 429 0.27 -22.90 5.60
N LEU A 430 -0.03 -23.01 4.31
CA LEU A 430 0.92 -23.43 3.28
C LEU A 430 1.15 -22.28 2.31
N GLY A 431 2.35 -22.22 1.73
CA GLY A 431 2.64 -21.38 0.59
C GLY A 431 3.30 -22.14 -0.54
N ILE A 432 3.01 -21.72 -1.77
CA ILE A 432 3.63 -22.24 -3.00
C ILE A 432 4.59 -21.18 -3.54
N PHE A 433 5.82 -21.59 -3.83
CA PHE A 433 6.88 -20.74 -4.34
C PHE A 433 7.35 -21.21 -5.73
N PRO A 434 7.79 -20.31 -6.62
CA PRO A 434 7.82 -18.86 -6.44
C PRO A 434 6.41 -18.28 -6.30
N LEU A 435 6.32 -17.16 -5.57
CA LEU A 435 5.05 -16.52 -5.27
C LEU A 435 4.38 -16.04 -6.57
N ASP A 436 5.08 -15.25 -7.38
CA ASP A 436 4.62 -14.89 -8.71
C ASP A 436 4.98 -16.00 -9.71
N LEU A 437 4.08 -16.96 -9.89
CA LEU A 437 4.28 -18.10 -10.78
C LEU A 437 4.00 -17.73 -12.24
N THR A 438 5.04 -17.26 -12.91
CA THR A 438 4.99 -16.95 -14.34
C THR A 438 6.03 -17.80 -15.08
N ALA A 439 5.63 -18.41 -16.19
CA ALA A 439 6.48 -19.27 -17.01
C ALA A 439 6.27 -18.97 -18.51
N ALA A 440 7.22 -19.35 -19.34
CA ALA A 440 7.07 -19.43 -20.79
C ALA A 440 6.70 -20.87 -21.23
N PRO A 441 6.09 -21.07 -22.41
CA PRO A 441 5.85 -22.41 -22.91
C PRO A 441 7.11 -23.27 -22.96
N GLY A 442 7.05 -24.46 -22.34
CA GLY A 442 8.17 -25.40 -22.23
C GLY A 442 9.20 -25.07 -21.13
N GLU A 443 9.07 -23.93 -20.44
CA GLU A 443 9.94 -23.57 -19.34
C GLU A 443 9.69 -24.46 -18.11
N PRO A 444 10.74 -25.10 -17.54
CA PRO A 444 10.63 -25.78 -16.26
C PRO A 444 10.72 -24.77 -15.11
N VAL A 445 9.76 -24.81 -14.18
CA VAL A 445 9.76 -24.01 -12.96
C VAL A 445 9.71 -24.91 -11.75
N ASP A 446 10.75 -24.87 -10.91
CA ASP A 446 10.76 -25.61 -9.65
C ASP A 446 9.80 -24.97 -8.65
N LEU A 447 8.83 -25.77 -8.21
CA LEU A 447 7.86 -25.39 -7.20
C LEU A 447 8.30 -25.90 -5.83
N THR A 448 8.13 -25.07 -4.81
CA THR A 448 8.31 -25.50 -3.43
C THR A 448 7.12 -25.17 -2.55
N VAL A 449 6.82 -26.07 -1.61
CA VAL A 449 5.81 -25.85 -0.59
C VAL A 449 6.50 -25.63 0.74
N LYS A 450 6.25 -24.47 1.35
CA LYS A 450 6.62 -24.20 2.74
C LYS A 450 5.34 -24.08 3.55
N GLY A 451 5.43 -24.32 4.85
CA GLY A 451 4.26 -24.20 5.71
C GLY A 451 4.61 -24.08 7.18
N TYR A 452 3.65 -23.55 7.92
CA TYR A 452 3.73 -23.38 9.37
C TYR A 452 2.48 -23.96 10.00
N ASP A 453 2.65 -24.64 11.12
CA ASP A 453 1.52 -25.19 11.86
C ASP A 453 0.75 -24.10 12.61
N LYS A 454 -0.35 -24.47 13.26
CA LYS A 454 -1.18 -23.52 14.03
C LYS A 454 -0.47 -22.84 15.21
N ASN A 455 0.68 -23.36 15.64
CA ASN A 455 1.50 -22.80 16.71
C ASN A 455 2.60 -21.88 16.17
N GLY A 456 2.76 -21.79 14.84
CA GLY A 456 3.84 -21.06 14.19
C GLY A 456 5.12 -21.88 14.07
N GLU A 457 5.07 -23.21 14.23
CA GLU A 457 6.24 -24.06 14.02
C GLU A 457 6.38 -24.43 12.55
N LYS A 458 7.58 -24.27 11.99
CA LYS A 458 7.88 -24.62 10.61
C LYS A 458 7.67 -26.11 10.36
N MET A 459 6.91 -26.43 9.32
CA MET A 459 6.63 -27.79 8.90
C MET A 459 7.76 -28.33 8.02
N THR A 460 8.15 -29.59 8.23
CA THR A 460 9.07 -30.30 7.33
C THR A 460 8.25 -31.01 6.26
N ILE A 461 8.21 -30.44 5.06
CA ILE A 461 7.41 -30.94 3.93
C ILE A 461 8.37 -31.47 2.86
N ALA A 462 8.31 -32.77 2.60
CA ALA A 462 9.07 -33.35 1.49
C ALA A 462 8.28 -33.21 0.18
N GLN A 463 8.96 -32.91 -0.93
CA GLN A 463 8.32 -32.61 -2.22
C GLN A 463 7.50 -33.79 -2.75
N GLU A 464 7.99 -35.01 -2.51
CA GLU A 464 7.31 -36.26 -2.85
C GLU A 464 6.02 -36.53 -2.06
N GLU A 465 5.78 -35.78 -0.98
CA GLU A 465 4.56 -35.86 -0.17
C GLU A 465 3.49 -34.83 -0.59
N VAL A 466 3.81 -33.94 -1.55
CA VAL A 466 2.89 -32.93 -2.05
C VAL A 466 2.13 -33.46 -3.25
N ASP A 467 0.80 -33.46 -3.14
CA ASP A 467 -0.09 -33.72 -4.28
C ASP A 467 -0.37 -32.41 -5.02
N TRP A 468 -0.17 -32.39 -6.34
CA TRP A 468 -0.33 -31.22 -7.18
C TRP A 468 -1.56 -31.32 -8.09
N GLU A 469 -2.25 -30.19 -8.29
CA GLU A 469 -3.37 -30.07 -9.24
C GLU A 469 -3.24 -28.78 -10.06
N LEU A 470 -3.47 -28.88 -11.37
CA LEU A 470 -3.56 -27.76 -12.30
C LEU A 470 -5.02 -27.54 -12.70
N ASN A 471 -5.50 -26.30 -12.62
CA ASN A 471 -6.86 -25.94 -13.02
C ASN A 471 -6.83 -24.76 -14.00
N GLY A 472 -7.35 -24.96 -15.21
CA GLY A 472 -7.33 -23.94 -16.27
C GLY A 472 -5.93 -23.64 -16.84
N LEU A 473 -4.90 -24.37 -16.41
CA LEU A 473 -3.52 -24.19 -16.82
C LEU A 473 -3.04 -25.40 -17.62
N ASP A 474 -2.39 -25.17 -18.76
CA ASP A 474 -1.82 -26.24 -19.60
C ASP A 474 -0.40 -26.59 -19.13
N GLY A 475 -0.11 -27.87 -18.91
CA GLY A 475 1.19 -28.34 -18.41
C GLY A 475 1.07 -29.54 -17.48
N ASN A 476 2.18 -29.88 -16.83
CA ASN A 476 2.26 -30.97 -15.84
C ASN A 476 3.27 -30.63 -14.74
N ILE A 477 3.07 -31.20 -13.55
CA ILE A 477 4.02 -31.10 -12.44
C ILE A 477 4.60 -32.50 -12.18
N GLU A 478 5.91 -32.63 -12.28
CA GLU A 478 6.64 -33.87 -12.02
C GLU A 478 7.72 -33.61 -10.97
N ASN A 479 7.67 -34.34 -9.84
CA ASN A 479 8.61 -34.21 -8.73
C ASN A 479 8.81 -32.76 -8.23
N GLY A 480 7.75 -31.96 -8.24
CA GLY A 480 7.80 -30.55 -7.83
C GLY A 480 8.24 -29.58 -8.93
N THR A 481 8.57 -30.04 -10.14
CA THR A 481 8.88 -29.16 -11.28
C THR A 481 7.66 -29.02 -12.17
N PHE A 482 7.17 -27.80 -12.35
CA PHE A 482 6.12 -27.45 -13.30
C PHE A 482 6.71 -27.26 -14.70
N ILE A 483 6.25 -28.06 -15.66
CA ILE A 483 6.56 -27.89 -17.07
C ILE A 483 5.38 -27.20 -17.74
N ALA A 484 5.57 -25.92 -18.09
CA ALA A 484 4.53 -25.11 -18.69
C ALA A 484 4.16 -25.59 -20.11
N GLY A 485 2.86 -25.69 -20.39
CA GLY A 485 2.31 -26.01 -21.70
C GLY A 485 2.12 -24.75 -22.55
N GLN A 486 0.92 -24.57 -23.10
CA GLN A 486 0.55 -23.40 -23.92
C GLN A 486 0.25 -22.15 -23.10
N ASP A 487 0.37 -20.99 -23.76
CA ASP A 487 -0.02 -19.69 -23.20
C ASP A 487 -1.45 -19.73 -22.63
N GLY A 488 -1.59 -19.21 -21.42
CA GLY A 488 -2.83 -19.26 -20.66
C GLY A 488 -2.63 -18.82 -19.22
N SER A 489 -3.72 -18.75 -18.47
CA SER A 489 -3.69 -18.49 -17.04
C SER A 489 -4.60 -19.46 -16.31
N GLY A 490 -4.21 -19.82 -15.10
CA GLY A 490 -4.93 -20.81 -14.31
C GLY A 490 -4.42 -20.83 -12.88
N ILE A 491 -4.69 -21.93 -12.17
CA ILE A 491 -4.36 -22.10 -10.77
C ILE A 491 -3.49 -23.36 -10.60
N VAL A 492 -2.41 -23.21 -9.85
CA VAL A 492 -1.63 -24.32 -9.29
C VAL A 492 -2.07 -24.54 -7.86
N ARG A 493 -2.39 -25.79 -7.51
CA ARG A 493 -2.76 -26.19 -6.14
C ARG A 493 -1.78 -27.21 -5.61
N ALA A 494 -1.44 -27.04 -4.35
CA ALA A 494 -0.67 -28.00 -3.57
C ALA A 494 -1.53 -28.50 -2.41
N PHE A 495 -1.52 -29.81 -2.20
CA PHE A 495 -2.15 -30.45 -1.06
C PHE A 495 -1.08 -31.17 -0.24
N TYR A 496 -1.10 -30.91 1.07
CA TYR A 496 -0.26 -31.61 2.04
C TYR A 496 -1.11 -31.98 3.25
N GLU A 497 -1.23 -33.28 3.51
CA GLU A 497 -2.18 -33.84 4.48
C GLU A 497 -3.64 -33.36 4.27
N LYS A 498 -4.09 -32.39 5.07
CA LYS A 498 -5.43 -31.77 5.00
C LYS A 498 -5.37 -30.29 4.61
N LEU A 499 -4.17 -29.77 4.43
CA LEU A 499 -3.91 -28.38 4.08
C LEU A 499 -3.88 -28.25 2.56
N LYS A 500 -4.23 -27.05 2.11
CA LYS A 500 -4.29 -26.68 0.71
C LYS A 500 -3.67 -25.30 0.55
N ALA A 501 -2.85 -25.14 -0.47
CA ALA A 501 -2.41 -23.85 -1.00
C ALA A 501 -2.84 -23.73 -2.46
N GLU A 502 -3.17 -22.52 -2.89
CA GLU A 502 -3.51 -22.21 -4.27
C GLU A 502 -2.79 -20.94 -4.72
N ARG A 503 -2.27 -20.95 -5.95
CA ARG A 503 -1.64 -19.78 -6.57
C ARG A 503 -2.13 -19.59 -8.00
N PRO A 504 -2.43 -18.35 -8.42
CA PRO A 504 -2.57 -18.05 -9.83
C PRO A 504 -1.22 -18.25 -10.52
N ALA A 505 -1.27 -18.77 -11.74
CA ALA A 505 -0.12 -18.95 -12.60
C ALA A 505 -0.42 -18.46 -14.01
N VAL A 506 0.59 -17.89 -14.66
CA VAL A 506 0.49 -17.39 -16.02
C VAL A 506 1.58 -18.02 -16.88
N ILE A 507 1.17 -18.68 -17.96
CA ILE A 507 2.05 -19.10 -19.02
C ILE A 507 1.95 -18.05 -20.13
N SER A 508 3.06 -17.43 -20.46
CA SER A 508 3.13 -16.44 -21.51
C SER A 508 4.50 -16.42 -22.14
N THR A 509 4.54 -16.48 -23.46
CA THR A 509 5.76 -16.28 -24.24
C THR A 509 6.33 -14.88 -23.98
N PRO A 510 7.60 -14.74 -23.56
CA PRO A 510 8.28 -13.45 -23.48
C PRO A 510 8.45 -12.86 -24.87
N LEU A 511 8.06 -11.59 -25.04
CA LEU A 511 8.10 -10.92 -26.33
C LEU A 511 8.84 -9.59 -26.17
N LEU A 512 9.96 -9.43 -26.87
CA LEU A 512 10.70 -8.17 -26.94
C LEU A 512 9.99 -7.23 -27.90
N GLU A 513 9.41 -6.15 -27.36
CA GLU A 513 8.56 -5.22 -28.11
C GLU A 513 9.30 -3.98 -28.57
N ASN A 514 10.35 -3.58 -27.83
CA ASN A 514 11.14 -2.40 -28.12
C ASN A 514 12.52 -2.46 -27.43
N ILE A 515 13.49 -1.74 -28.00
CA ILE A 515 14.79 -1.46 -27.36
C ILE A 515 14.96 0.06 -27.33
N ARG A 516 15.10 0.62 -26.13
CA ARG A 516 15.33 2.04 -25.92
C ARG A 516 16.76 2.30 -25.49
N PHE A 517 17.30 3.42 -25.96
CA PHE A 517 18.62 3.90 -25.63
C PHE A 517 18.54 5.32 -25.05
N GLY A 518 19.29 5.57 -23.98
CA GLY A 518 19.41 6.88 -23.35
C GLY A 518 20.83 7.17 -22.89
N LEU A 519 21.29 8.41 -23.08
CA LEU A 519 22.61 8.85 -22.62
C LEU A 519 22.47 9.64 -21.33
N GLN A 520 23.26 9.29 -20.31
CA GLN A 520 23.39 10.02 -19.06
C GLN A 520 24.84 10.50 -18.89
N SER A 521 25.08 11.38 -17.90
CA SER A 521 26.39 12.02 -17.73
C SER A 521 27.55 11.06 -17.38
N GLY A 522 27.24 9.87 -16.84
CA GLY A 522 28.24 8.86 -16.46
C GLY A 522 28.02 7.47 -17.07
N TYR A 523 26.92 7.25 -17.78
CA TYR A 523 26.61 5.95 -18.37
C TYR A 523 25.67 6.05 -19.58
N SER A 524 25.68 5.01 -20.40
CA SER A 524 24.80 4.79 -21.53
C SER A 524 23.82 3.67 -21.20
N ARG A 525 22.53 3.99 -21.12
CA ARG A 525 21.48 3.06 -20.74
C ARG A 525 20.84 2.40 -21.94
N VAL A 526 20.72 1.08 -21.89
CA VAL A 526 19.89 0.29 -22.80
C VAL A 526 18.74 -0.34 -22.00
N VAL A 527 17.53 -0.24 -22.53
CA VAL A 527 16.32 -0.80 -21.92
C VAL A 527 15.61 -1.69 -22.93
N LEU A 528 15.41 -2.95 -22.58
CA LEU A 528 14.59 -3.89 -23.35
C LEU A 528 13.18 -3.87 -22.75
N ASP A 529 12.21 -3.46 -23.56
CA ASP A 529 10.80 -3.50 -23.18
C ASP A 529 10.21 -4.84 -23.60
N LEU A 530 9.80 -5.64 -22.61
CA LEU A 530 9.10 -6.90 -22.83
C LEU A 530 7.63 -6.79 -22.41
N ASN A 531 6.79 -7.65 -22.98
CA ASN A 531 5.37 -7.79 -22.61
C ASN A 531 5.16 -8.31 -21.17
N LYS A 532 6.20 -8.83 -20.52
CA LYS A 532 6.19 -9.36 -19.15
C LYS A 532 7.53 -9.12 -18.48
N THR A 533 7.55 -9.16 -17.15
CA THR A 533 8.80 -9.14 -16.38
C THR A 533 9.50 -10.50 -16.50
N ILE A 534 10.82 -10.48 -16.70
CA ILE A 534 11.66 -11.67 -16.81
C ILE A 534 12.85 -11.54 -15.85
N THR A 535 13.13 -12.59 -15.10
CA THR A 535 14.21 -12.64 -14.10
C THR A 535 15.30 -13.66 -14.42
N ASN A 536 15.06 -14.58 -15.36
CA ASN A 536 16.00 -15.63 -15.77
C ASN A 536 16.75 -15.31 -17.08
N TYR A 537 16.95 -14.02 -17.38
CA TYR A 537 17.80 -13.61 -18.49
C TYR A 537 19.28 -13.71 -18.10
N GLU A 538 20.13 -13.94 -19.09
CA GLU A 538 21.58 -14.03 -18.90
C GLU A 538 22.27 -12.85 -19.59
N ILE A 539 23.33 -12.33 -18.96
CA ILE A 539 24.25 -11.39 -19.60
C ILE A 539 25.62 -12.06 -19.71
N GLU A 540 26.04 -12.36 -20.92
CA GLU A 540 27.35 -12.92 -21.21
C GLU A 540 28.27 -11.86 -21.81
N ARG A 541 29.55 -11.91 -21.43
CA ARG A 541 30.55 -10.95 -21.91
C ARG A 541 31.49 -11.56 -22.94
N GLY A 542 31.52 -10.95 -24.13
CA GLY A 542 32.53 -11.17 -25.16
C GLY A 542 33.69 -10.18 -25.08
N GLU A 543 34.58 -10.21 -26.07
CA GLU A 543 35.73 -9.29 -26.15
C GLU A 543 35.33 -7.84 -26.47
N ASP A 544 34.36 -7.66 -27.37
CA ASP A 544 33.84 -6.37 -27.86
C ASP A 544 32.30 -6.29 -27.80
N ARG A 545 31.68 -7.23 -27.06
CA ARG A 545 30.21 -7.39 -27.01
C ARG A 545 29.71 -7.77 -25.62
N LEU A 546 28.50 -7.32 -25.31
CA LEU A 546 27.68 -7.88 -24.24
C LEU A 546 26.44 -8.53 -24.86
N PHE A 547 26.16 -9.77 -24.50
CA PHE A 547 25.03 -10.54 -25.00
C PHE A 547 23.98 -10.64 -23.91
N ILE A 548 22.80 -10.07 -24.14
CA ILE A 548 21.65 -10.25 -23.28
C ILE A 548 20.80 -11.35 -23.91
N LYS A 549 20.66 -12.48 -23.22
CA LYS A 549 19.89 -13.64 -23.69
C LYS A 549 18.63 -13.79 -22.85
N VAL A 550 17.48 -13.71 -23.49
CA VAL A 550 16.17 -13.93 -22.88
C VAL A 550 15.62 -15.27 -23.37
N PRO A 551 15.43 -16.27 -22.49
CA PRO A 551 14.99 -17.60 -22.92
C PRO A 551 13.50 -17.62 -23.30
N TYR A 552 13.12 -18.64 -24.07
CA TYR A 552 11.77 -19.01 -24.50
C TYR A 552 10.97 -17.90 -25.21
N GLY A 553 11.65 -16.92 -25.79
CA GLY A 553 11.02 -15.68 -26.25
C GLY A 553 11.05 -15.43 -27.75
N GLY A 554 10.31 -14.40 -28.19
CA GLY A 554 10.28 -13.90 -29.57
C GLY A 554 10.37 -12.38 -29.67
N ILE A 555 10.47 -11.86 -30.90
CA ILE A 555 10.55 -10.41 -31.18
C ILE A 555 9.24 -9.93 -31.82
N GLN A 556 8.70 -8.81 -31.35
CA GLN A 556 7.48 -8.19 -31.89
C GLN A 556 7.47 -6.65 -31.74
N GLY A 557 6.29 -6.05 -31.92
CA GLY A 557 6.05 -4.66 -31.53
C GLY A 557 6.65 -3.67 -32.53
N GLN A 558 7.53 -2.80 -32.05
CA GLN A 558 8.20 -1.78 -32.87
C GLN A 558 9.44 -2.32 -33.59
N LEU A 559 9.84 -3.55 -33.29
CA LEU A 559 11.01 -4.22 -33.83
C LEU A 559 10.64 -5.14 -35.01
N ASP A 560 11.60 -5.40 -35.91
CA ASP A 560 11.43 -6.41 -36.95
C ASP A 560 11.51 -7.80 -36.31
N SER A 561 10.48 -8.62 -36.50
CA SER A 561 10.42 -9.97 -35.92
C SER A 561 11.52 -10.91 -36.41
N ASN A 562 12.20 -10.58 -37.51
CA ASN A 562 13.34 -11.35 -38.03
C ASN A 562 14.69 -10.88 -37.44
N GLY A 563 14.66 -9.92 -36.51
CA GLY A 563 15.85 -9.26 -35.98
C GLY A 563 16.26 -8.02 -36.79
N GLY A 564 17.20 -7.26 -36.24
CA GLY A 564 17.68 -6.04 -36.84
C GLY A 564 18.85 -5.40 -36.09
N THR A 565 19.21 -4.21 -36.56
CA THR A 565 20.35 -3.44 -36.06
C THR A 565 19.93 -2.01 -35.77
N ILE A 566 20.28 -1.52 -34.58
CA ILE A 566 20.12 -0.13 -34.15
C ILE A 566 21.50 0.52 -34.05
N GLN A 567 21.74 1.56 -34.86
CA GLN A 567 23.01 2.29 -34.87
C GLN A 567 23.02 3.37 -33.78
N ILE A 568 24.07 3.42 -32.96
CA ILE A 568 24.22 4.36 -31.85
C ILE A 568 25.34 5.36 -32.17
N ASN A 569 24.97 6.62 -32.39
CA ASN A 569 25.93 7.64 -32.86
C ASN A 569 26.53 8.52 -31.74
N ASN A 570 25.97 8.48 -30.53
CA ASN A 570 26.24 9.48 -29.48
C ASN A 570 26.65 8.87 -28.12
N SER A 571 27.01 7.58 -28.07
CA SER A 571 27.54 6.95 -26.86
C SER A 571 29.06 6.86 -26.95
N PRO A 572 29.81 7.14 -25.86
CA PRO A 572 31.25 6.95 -25.83
C PRO A 572 31.67 5.46 -25.76
N VAL A 573 30.73 4.57 -25.44
CA VAL A 573 31.02 3.17 -25.08
C VAL A 573 30.15 2.14 -25.82
N LEU A 574 29.22 2.58 -26.67
CA LEU A 574 28.28 1.71 -27.39
C LEU A 574 28.10 2.21 -28.82
N SER A 575 28.41 1.39 -29.81
CA SER A 575 28.34 1.78 -31.22
C SER A 575 27.09 1.24 -31.92
N GLN A 576 26.62 0.07 -31.50
CA GLN A 576 25.56 -0.66 -32.19
C GLN A 576 24.83 -1.60 -31.22
N ILE A 577 23.54 -1.82 -31.49
CA ILE A 577 22.73 -2.86 -30.86
C ILE A 577 22.19 -3.78 -31.96
N ASP A 578 22.53 -5.06 -31.93
CA ASP A 578 21.88 -6.07 -32.77
C ASP A 578 20.87 -6.85 -31.93
N TYR A 579 19.78 -7.28 -32.55
CA TYR A 579 18.78 -8.13 -31.90
C TYR A 579 18.27 -9.18 -32.88
N TYR A 580 18.12 -10.42 -32.43
CA TYR A 580 17.63 -11.54 -33.23
C TYR A 580 17.14 -12.68 -32.32
N THR A 581 16.50 -13.69 -32.91
CA THR A 581 16.19 -14.95 -32.24
C THR A 581 17.19 -16.03 -32.65
N GLU A 582 17.76 -16.74 -31.69
CA GLU A 582 18.64 -17.89 -31.91
C GLU A 582 18.21 -19.04 -31.02
N GLU A 583 17.88 -20.19 -31.63
CA GLU A 583 17.27 -21.34 -30.95
C GLU A 583 16.02 -20.91 -30.16
N ASP A 584 16.04 -21.09 -28.84
CA ASP A 584 14.97 -20.69 -27.92
C ASP A 584 15.26 -19.34 -27.22
N PHE A 585 16.20 -18.53 -27.70
CA PHE A 585 16.57 -17.26 -27.07
C PHE A 585 16.28 -16.05 -27.96
N ILE A 586 15.81 -14.97 -27.34
CA ILE A 586 16.01 -13.61 -27.87
C ILE A 586 17.42 -13.19 -27.48
N VAL A 587 18.25 -12.82 -28.45
CA VAL A 587 19.61 -12.33 -28.22
C VAL A 587 19.65 -10.86 -28.58
N VAL A 588 20.11 -10.03 -27.64
CA VAL A 588 20.43 -8.61 -27.86
C VAL A 588 21.92 -8.41 -27.64
N GLU A 589 22.64 -8.04 -28.68
CA GLU A 589 24.07 -7.80 -28.66
C GLU A 589 24.37 -6.31 -28.57
N LEU A 590 25.05 -5.89 -27.51
CA LEU A 590 25.56 -4.54 -27.35
C LEU A 590 27.02 -4.50 -27.80
N HIS A 591 27.32 -3.77 -28.88
CA HIS A 591 28.69 -3.62 -29.39
C HIS A 591 29.41 -2.52 -28.62
N VAL A 592 30.25 -2.94 -27.68
CA VAL A 592 30.89 -2.05 -26.72
C VAL A 592 32.33 -1.75 -27.10
N ASP A 593 32.73 -0.48 -26.92
CA ASP A 593 34.08 -0.04 -27.27
C ASP A 593 35.07 -0.32 -26.12
N GLY A 594 35.60 -1.54 -26.08
CA GLY A 594 36.62 -1.97 -25.12
C GLY A 594 36.03 -2.53 -23.81
N ASP A 595 36.80 -2.46 -22.72
CA ASP A 595 36.42 -3.03 -21.43
C ASP A 595 35.49 -2.08 -20.65
N VAL A 596 34.22 -2.05 -21.07
CA VAL A 596 33.16 -1.23 -20.49
C VAL A 596 32.49 -1.91 -19.30
N ALA A 597 32.65 -1.37 -18.09
CA ALA A 597 31.90 -1.85 -16.93
C ALA A 597 30.39 -1.65 -17.16
N TYR A 598 29.58 -2.57 -16.68
CA TYR A 598 28.12 -2.46 -16.76
C TYR A 598 27.47 -2.73 -15.42
N GLU A 599 26.33 -2.10 -15.20
CA GLU A 599 25.44 -2.36 -14.09
C GLU A 599 24.06 -2.73 -14.63
N THR A 600 23.38 -3.62 -13.93
CA THR A 600 21.98 -3.92 -14.19
C THR A 600 21.21 -3.51 -12.95
N PRO A 601 20.57 -2.33 -12.96
CA PRO A 601 19.73 -1.92 -11.84
C PRO A 601 18.68 -3.00 -11.60
N SER A 602 18.72 -3.64 -10.44
CA SER A 602 17.90 -4.79 -10.05
C SER A 602 16.46 -4.38 -9.72
N PHE A 603 15.87 -3.46 -10.49
CA PHE A 603 14.69 -2.71 -10.06
C PHE A 603 13.82 -2.22 -11.21
N SER A 604 13.56 -3.06 -12.21
CA SER A 604 12.57 -2.70 -13.22
C SER A 604 11.87 -3.93 -13.80
N SER A 605 10.61 -3.77 -14.19
CA SER A 605 9.85 -4.77 -14.98
C SER A 605 10.42 -5.00 -16.39
N ARG A 606 11.58 -4.41 -16.68
CA ARG A 606 12.31 -4.37 -17.94
C ARG A 606 13.76 -4.81 -17.69
N ILE A 607 14.44 -5.24 -18.75
CA ILE A 607 15.87 -5.51 -18.64
C ILE A 607 16.60 -4.20 -18.92
N VAL A 608 17.35 -3.70 -17.92
CA VAL A 608 18.10 -2.44 -18.01
C VAL A 608 19.59 -2.73 -17.85
N VAL A 609 20.38 -2.20 -18.78
CA VAL A 609 21.84 -2.31 -18.75
C VAL A 609 22.44 -0.91 -18.86
N ASP A 610 23.16 -0.50 -17.82
CA ASP A 610 23.89 0.76 -17.75
C ASP A 610 25.36 0.53 -18.02
N LEU A 611 25.80 0.94 -19.21
CA LEU A 611 27.18 0.87 -19.66
C LEU A 611 27.95 2.11 -19.20
N GLN A 612 28.91 1.95 -18.30
CA GLN A 612 29.65 3.06 -17.70
C GLN A 612 30.59 3.71 -18.72
N HIS A 613 30.70 5.05 -18.68
CA HIS A 613 31.53 5.85 -19.60
C HIS A 613 33.03 5.76 -19.33
#